data_AF-A0A5C6P846-F1
#
_entry.id   AF-A0A5C6P846-F1
#
_cell.length_a   1.000
_cell.length_b   1.000
_cell.length_c   1.000
_cell.angle_alpha   90.00
_cell.angle_beta   90.00
_cell.angle_gamma   90.00
#
_symmetry.space_group_name_H-M   'P 1'
#
loop_
_entity.id
_entity.type
_entity.pdbx_description
1 polymer ?
#
loop_
_entity_poly.entity_id
_entity_poly.type
_entity_poly.pdbx_seq_one_letter_code
_entity_poly.pdbx_strand_id
1 'polypeptide(L)'
;MLFIPDESKPKQKFMPNISAPKIPDGEKVDFDDIHRKRQEKDLSELQSLIEAHFIQRKKEEEELIALVNRIEKRRAERAEQQRVRAEREKERQARLAEEKERRELEEQRKKLDDDAKKKKVLSNMTQQYGAVQKSESRRGAKKMTEREKKKKILAERRKALNIDHLNEDKLKEKASELWQRLMELEADKFDFSEKLKRQKYDINQLLARVKDHQNAKGRGKGKMGGRLR
;
A
#
# COMPACT_ATOMS: atom_id res chain seq x y z
N MET A 1 11.58 -41.21 -27.29
CA MET A 1 13.06 -41.18 -27.13
C MET A 1 13.65 -41.99 -28.26
N LEU A 2 14.26 -41.32 -29.24
CA LEU A 2 15.03 -41.97 -30.29
C LEU A 2 16.49 -42.00 -29.84
N PHE A 3 17.06 -43.21 -29.77
CA PHE A 3 18.46 -43.47 -29.42
C PHE A 3 19.35 -43.12 -30.63
N ILE A 4 20.35 -42.25 -30.42
CA ILE A 4 21.43 -41.99 -31.37
C ILE A 4 22.72 -42.56 -30.72
N PRO A 5 23.42 -43.54 -31.32
CA PRO A 5 24.71 -44.00 -30.81
C PRO A 5 25.84 -43.11 -31.35
N ASP A 6 26.69 -42.64 -30.43
CA ASP A 6 27.90 -41.86 -30.69
C ASP A 6 29.06 -42.83 -31.03
N GLU A 7 29.44 -42.90 -32.31
CA GLU A 7 30.68 -43.51 -32.76
C GLU A 7 31.79 -42.46 -32.84
N SER A 8 32.64 -42.40 -31.83
CA SER A 8 33.88 -41.60 -31.89
C SER A 8 35.01 -42.17 -31.02
N LYS A 9 35.40 -43.43 -31.25
CA LYS A 9 36.70 -43.94 -30.78
C LYS A 9 37.77 -43.78 -31.88
N PRO A 10 38.83 -42.97 -31.67
CA PRO A 10 39.90 -42.87 -32.65
C PRO A 10 40.74 -44.16 -32.66
N LYS A 11 40.95 -44.71 -33.87
CA LYS A 11 41.81 -45.86 -34.15
C LYS A 11 43.26 -45.55 -33.75
N GLN A 12 43.86 -46.40 -32.91
CA GLN A 12 45.29 -46.34 -32.60
C GLN A 12 46.12 -46.55 -33.86
N LYS A 13 46.91 -45.53 -34.24
CA LYS A 13 47.93 -45.66 -35.27
C LYS A 13 49.15 -46.38 -34.70
N PHE A 14 49.58 -47.43 -35.38
CA PHE A 14 50.77 -48.23 -35.08
C PHE A 14 52.03 -47.34 -35.18
N MET A 15 52.81 -47.21 -34.11
CA MET A 15 54.12 -46.55 -34.16
C MET A 15 55.19 -47.55 -34.63
N PRO A 16 56.20 -47.13 -35.42
CA PRO A 16 57.28 -48.00 -35.86
C PRO A 16 58.25 -48.32 -34.72
N ASN A 17 58.86 -49.51 -34.75
CA ASN A 17 59.86 -49.98 -33.81
C ASN A 17 61.05 -49.00 -33.70
N ILE A 18 61.20 -48.36 -32.53
CA ILE A 18 62.37 -47.57 -32.17
C ILE A 18 63.34 -48.50 -31.42
N SER A 19 64.46 -48.83 -32.04
CA SER A 19 65.55 -49.56 -31.40
C SER A 19 66.15 -48.74 -30.26
N ALA A 20 66.40 -49.38 -29.12
CA ALA A 20 66.96 -48.75 -27.93
C ALA A 20 68.28 -48.00 -28.21
N PRO A 21 68.39 -46.72 -27.85
CA PRO A 21 69.65 -45.98 -27.95
C PRO A 21 70.71 -46.59 -27.02
N LYS A 22 71.91 -46.83 -27.55
CA LYS A 22 73.09 -47.24 -26.77
C LYS A 22 73.46 -46.14 -25.79
N ILE A 23 73.54 -46.50 -24.51
CA ILE A 23 73.96 -45.64 -23.39
C ILE A 23 75.50 -45.50 -23.47
N PRO A 24 76.06 -44.27 -23.52
CA PRO A 24 77.49 -44.06 -23.32
C PRO A 24 77.84 -44.19 -21.84
N ASP A 25 78.98 -44.84 -21.57
CA ASP A 25 79.55 -45.09 -20.26
C ASP A 25 79.81 -43.81 -19.44
N GLY A 26 79.52 -43.89 -18.15
CA GLY A 26 80.37 -43.30 -17.12
C GLY A 26 80.17 -41.82 -16.78
N GLU A 27 79.01 -41.48 -16.21
CA GLU A 27 78.93 -40.35 -15.27
C GLU A 27 78.20 -40.85 -14.01
N LYS A 28 78.82 -40.73 -12.84
CA LYS A 28 78.23 -41.17 -11.57
C LYS A 28 76.91 -40.41 -11.38
N VAL A 29 75.80 -41.12 -11.55
CA VAL A 29 74.45 -40.60 -11.26
C VAL A 29 74.37 -40.27 -9.78
N ASP A 30 74.33 -38.98 -9.48
CA ASP A 30 74.23 -38.46 -8.12
C ASP A 30 72.77 -38.55 -7.66
N PHE A 31 72.48 -39.51 -6.78
CA PHE A 31 71.11 -39.79 -6.33
C PHE A 31 70.51 -38.61 -5.54
N ASP A 32 71.35 -37.80 -4.90
CA ASP A 32 70.93 -36.59 -4.19
C ASP A 32 70.51 -35.48 -5.18
N ASP A 33 71.15 -35.40 -6.34
CA ASP A 33 70.77 -34.46 -7.41
C ASP A 33 69.42 -34.86 -8.04
N ILE A 34 69.18 -36.16 -8.24
CA ILE A 34 67.89 -36.68 -8.72
C ILE A 34 66.77 -36.36 -7.73
N HIS A 35 67.01 -36.54 -6.42
CA HIS A 35 66.02 -36.25 -5.40
C HIS A 35 65.70 -34.74 -5.33
N ARG A 36 66.72 -33.88 -5.40
CA ARG A 36 66.56 -32.42 -5.42
C ARG A 36 65.78 -31.95 -6.65
N LYS A 37 66.14 -32.44 -7.84
CA LYS A 37 65.42 -32.12 -9.10
C LYS A 37 63.97 -32.59 -9.07
N ARG A 38 63.68 -33.73 -8.43
CA ARG A 38 62.30 -34.18 -8.20
C ARG A 38 61.54 -33.20 -7.29
N GLN A 39 62.11 -32.83 -6.14
CA GLN A 39 61.45 -31.90 -5.22
C GLN A 39 61.23 -30.52 -5.86
N GLU A 40 62.20 -30.00 -6.61
CA GLU A 40 62.05 -28.73 -7.34
C GLU A 40 60.95 -28.80 -8.41
N LYS A 41 60.87 -29.92 -9.14
CA LYS A 41 59.82 -30.16 -10.13
C LYS A 41 58.44 -30.24 -9.46
N ASP A 42 58.31 -31.04 -8.41
CA ASP A 42 57.04 -31.23 -7.68
C ASP A 42 56.57 -29.91 -7.06
N LEU A 43 57.50 -29.09 -6.54
CA LEU A 43 57.20 -27.77 -6.00
C LEU A 43 56.74 -26.79 -7.10
N SER A 44 57.39 -26.80 -8.26
CA SER A 44 57.02 -25.97 -9.42
C SER A 44 55.67 -26.36 -10.02
N GLU A 45 55.39 -27.67 -10.12
CA GLU A 45 54.10 -28.20 -10.55
C GLU A 45 52.99 -27.83 -9.56
N LEU A 46 53.26 -27.95 -8.25
CA LEU A 46 52.32 -27.54 -7.20
C LEU A 46 52.00 -26.04 -7.27
N GLN A 47 53.01 -25.18 -7.43
CA GLN A 47 52.82 -23.74 -7.60
C GLN A 47 51.98 -23.42 -8.83
N SER A 48 52.27 -24.08 -9.96
CA SER A 48 51.51 -23.92 -11.21
C SER A 48 50.04 -24.36 -11.07
N LEU A 49 49.78 -25.46 -10.37
CA LEU A 49 48.42 -25.94 -10.07
C LEU A 49 47.65 -24.97 -9.18
N ILE A 50 48.30 -24.42 -8.15
CA ILE A 50 47.71 -23.43 -7.25
C ILE A 50 47.32 -22.17 -8.04
N GLU A 51 48.25 -21.65 -8.84
CA GLU A 51 48.00 -20.44 -9.64
C GLU A 51 46.91 -20.66 -10.70
N ALA A 52 46.93 -21.79 -11.40
CA ALA A 52 45.88 -22.16 -12.35
C ALA A 52 44.50 -22.23 -11.67
N HIS A 53 44.41 -22.82 -10.47
CA HIS A 53 43.16 -22.90 -9.72
C HIS A 53 42.64 -21.52 -9.31
N PHE A 54 43.51 -20.61 -8.85
CA PHE A 54 43.09 -19.25 -8.49
C PHE A 54 42.65 -18.45 -9.71
N ILE A 55 43.37 -18.54 -10.83
CA ILE A 55 43.00 -17.86 -12.08
C ILE A 55 41.66 -18.39 -12.60
N GLN A 56 41.47 -19.70 -12.61
CA GLN A 56 40.22 -20.31 -13.06
C GLN A 56 39.06 -19.87 -12.18
N ARG A 57 39.19 -19.99 -10.85
CA ARG A 57 38.13 -19.60 -9.91
C ARG A 57 37.78 -18.12 -10.02
N LYS A 58 38.79 -17.25 -10.13
CA LYS A 58 38.59 -15.80 -10.30
C LYS A 58 37.82 -15.50 -11.58
N LYS A 59 38.18 -16.16 -12.69
CA LYS A 59 37.49 -16.01 -13.97
C LYS A 59 36.04 -16.50 -13.89
N GLU A 60 35.80 -17.66 -13.30
CA GLU A 60 34.45 -18.20 -13.09
C GLU A 60 33.60 -17.30 -12.20
N GLU A 61 34.19 -16.72 -11.14
CA GLU A 61 33.51 -15.80 -10.23
C GLU A 61 33.15 -14.48 -10.93
N GLU A 62 34.06 -13.91 -11.72
CA GLU A 62 33.79 -12.72 -12.53
C GLU A 62 32.65 -12.97 -13.55
N GLU A 63 32.65 -14.13 -14.22
CA GLU A 63 31.60 -14.53 -15.15
C GLU A 63 30.25 -14.73 -14.44
N LEU A 64 30.24 -15.35 -13.26
CA LEU A 64 29.05 -15.55 -12.44
C LEU A 64 28.47 -14.21 -11.99
N ILE A 65 29.30 -13.30 -11.47
CA ILE A 65 28.88 -11.95 -11.06
C ILE A 65 28.30 -11.19 -12.25
N ALA A 66 28.97 -11.24 -13.41
CA ALA A 66 28.47 -10.60 -14.63
C ALA A 66 27.12 -11.18 -15.12
N LEU A 67 26.87 -12.46 -14.89
CA LEU A 67 25.59 -13.11 -15.20
C LEU A 67 24.50 -12.67 -14.21
N VAL A 68 24.79 -12.70 -12.91
CA VAL A 68 23.86 -12.26 -11.85
C VAL A 68 23.45 -10.81 -12.07
N ASN A 69 24.41 -9.90 -12.30
CA ASN A 69 24.14 -8.49 -12.57
C ASN A 69 23.22 -8.29 -13.80
N ARG A 70 23.38 -9.10 -14.86
CA ARG A 70 22.49 -9.06 -16.03
C ARG A 70 21.08 -9.56 -15.70
N ILE A 71 20.95 -10.59 -14.87
CA ILE A 71 19.65 -11.11 -14.43
C ILE A 71 18.93 -10.08 -13.55
N GLU A 72 19.64 -9.48 -12.60
CA GLU A 72 19.11 -8.45 -11.71
C GLU A 72 18.65 -7.23 -12.51
N LYS A 73 19.46 -6.75 -13.45
CA LYS A 73 19.07 -5.65 -14.35
C LYS A 73 17.78 -5.97 -15.11
N ARG A 74 17.66 -7.16 -15.71
CA ARG A 74 16.42 -7.58 -16.40
C ARG A 74 15.22 -7.70 -15.46
N ARG A 75 15.42 -8.11 -14.21
CA ARG A 75 14.34 -8.16 -13.19
C ARG A 75 13.89 -6.75 -12.82
N ALA A 76 14.84 -5.83 -12.60
CA ALA A 76 14.55 -4.42 -12.31
C ALA A 76 13.80 -3.75 -13.47
N GLU A 77 14.23 -3.96 -14.72
CA GLU A 77 13.54 -3.45 -15.91
C GLU A 77 12.11 -3.99 -16.01
N ARG A 78 11.88 -5.28 -15.74
CA ARG A 78 10.52 -5.86 -15.72
C ARG A 78 9.66 -5.29 -14.60
N ALA A 79 10.22 -5.09 -13.41
CA ALA A 79 9.52 -4.48 -12.29
C ALA A 79 9.12 -3.03 -12.62
N GLU A 80 10.02 -2.27 -13.24
CA GLU A 80 9.73 -0.89 -13.66
C GLU A 80 8.67 -0.83 -14.77
N GLN A 81 8.73 -1.75 -15.75
CA GLN A 81 7.67 -1.87 -16.77
C GLN A 81 6.30 -2.17 -16.15
N GLN A 82 6.24 -3.04 -15.13
CA GLN A 82 5.00 -3.31 -14.41
C GLN A 82 4.53 -2.07 -13.64
N ARG A 83 5.43 -1.35 -12.97
CA ARG A 83 5.13 -0.11 -12.24
C ARG A 83 4.53 0.95 -13.16
N VAL A 84 5.16 1.21 -14.30
CA VAL A 84 4.68 2.16 -15.31
C VAL A 84 3.33 1.74 -15.90
N ARG A 85 3.12 0.44 -16.16
CA ARG A 85 1.81 -0.06 -16.61
C ARG A 85 0.72 0.14 -15.56
N ALA A 86 1.01 -0.18 -14.30
CA ALA A 86 0.08 0.00 -13.19
C ALA A 86 -0.25 1.48 -12.97
N GLU A 87 0.73 2.37 -13.10
CA GLU A 87 0.55 3.82 -13.00
C GLU A 87 -0.32 4.36 -14.13
N ARG A 88 -0.03 3.99 -15.39
CA ARG A 88 -0.86 4.38 -16.56
C ARG A 88 -2.29 3.87 -16.46
N GLU A 89 -2.49 2.66 -15.94
CA GLU A 89 -3.85 2.12 -15.72
C GLU A 89 -4.57 2.89 -14.62
N LYS A 90 -3.89 3.17 -13.50
CA LYS A 90 -4.43 3.98 -12.41
C LYS A 90 -4.81 5.39 -12.88
N GLU A 91 -3.99 6.02 -13.71
CA GLU A 91 -4.26 7.33 -14.29
C GLU A 91 -5.49 7.30 -15.22
N ARG A 92 -5.61 6.27 -16.07
CA ARG A 92 -6.81 6.09 -16.91
C ARG A 92 -8.08 5.91 -16.08
N GLN A 93 -8.03 5.08 -15.04
CA GLN A 93 -9.16 4.90 -14.13
C GLN A 93 -9.52 6.21 -13.39
N ALA A 94 -8.51 6.97 -12.96
CA ALA A 94 -8.71 8.25 -12.30
C ALA A 94 -9.38 9.28 -13.25
N ARG A 95 -8.93 9.38 -14.51
CA ARG A 95 -9.52 10.28 -15.51
C ARG A 95 -10.97 9.93 -15.81
N LEU A 96 -11.29 8.64 -15.94
CA LEU A 96 -12.67 8.18 -16.14
C LEU A 96 -13.55 8.47 -14.92
N ALA A 97 -13.01 8.33 -13.70
CA ALA A 97 -13.72 8.67 -12.48
C ALA A 97 -13.99 10.18 -12.36
N GLU A 98 -13.01 11.01 -12.70
CA GLU A 98 -13.13 12.48 -12.69
C GLU A 98 -14.11 12.98 -13.77
N GLU A 99 -14.06 12.43 -14.98
CA GLU A 99 -15.02 12.78 -16.05
C GLU A 99 -16.44 12.39 -15.66
N LYS A 100 -16.61 11.22 -15.03
CA LYS A 100 -17.90 10.77 -14.49
C LYS A 100 -18.38 11.69 -13.36
N GLU A 101 -17.49 12.07 -12.43
CA GLU A 101 -17.83 12.98 -11.34
C GLU A 101 -18.21 14.37 -11.86
N ARG A 102 -17.51 14.89 -12.87
CA ARG A 102 -17.83 16.16 -13.52
C ARG A 102 -19.20 16.10 -14.21
N ARG A 103 -19.50 15.00 -14.92
CA ARG A 103 -20.81 14.79 -15.54
C ARG A 103 -21.92 14.69 -14.49
N GLU A 104 -21.69 13.97 -13.39
CA GLU A 104 -22.64 13.88 -12.27
C GLU A 104 -22.88 15.24 -11.60
N LEU A 105 -21.85 16.09 -11.46
CA LEU A 105 -21.97 17.45 -10.94
C LEU A 105 -22.75 18.37 -11.88
N GLU A 106 -22.50 18.31 -13.20
CA GLU A 106 -23.24 19.08 -14.20
C GLU A 106 -24.71 18.66 -14.29
N GLU A 107 -25.00 17.34 -14.26
CA GLU A 107 -26.37 16.81 -14.24
C GLU A 107 -27.11 17.19 -12.94
N GLN A 108 -26.43 17.18 -11.80
CA GLN A 108 -27.01 17.64 -10.54
C GLN A 108 -27.26 19.15 -10.53
N ARG A 109 -26.36 19.96 -11.09
CA ARG A 109 -26.57 21.40 -11.21
C ARG A 109 -27.76 21.72 -12.13
N LYS A 110 -27.89 21.01 -13.26
CA LYS A 110 -29.03 21.15 -14.17
C LYS A 110 -30.33 20.73 -13.49
N LYS A 111 -30.33 19.62 -12.75
CA LYS A 111 -31.51 19.17 -11.98
C LYS A 111 -31.93 20.18 -10.91
N LEU A 112 -30.97 20.80 -10.22
CA LEU A 112 -31.25 21.85 -9.23
C LEU A 112 -31.81 23.12 -9.87
N ASP A 113 -31.34 23.51 -11.06
CA ASP A 113 -31.86 24.66 -11.80
C ASP A 113 -33.28 24.39 -12.34
N ASP A 114 -33.54 23.19 -12.85
CA ASP A 114 -34.88 22.77 -13.30
C ASP A 114 -35.87 22.67 -12.14
N ASP A 115 -35.45 22.14 -10.98
CA ASP A 115 -36.29 22.11 -9.76
C ASP A 115 -36.53 23.54 -9.22
N ALA A 116 -35.55 24.43 -9.30
CA ALA A 116 -35.74 25.83 -8.92
C ALA A 116 -36.69 26.57 -9.87
N LYS A 117 -36.63 26.30 -11.18
CA LYS A 117 -37.58 26.83 -12.17
C LYS A 117 -38.98 26.26 -11.95
N LYS A 118 -39.12 24.94 -11.74
CA LYS A 118 -40.40 24.30 -11.39
C LYS A 118 -40.97 24.87 -10.09
N LYS A 119 -40.15 25.08 -9.06
CA LYS A 119 -40.56 25.69 -7.80
C LYS A 119 -40.97 27.16 -7.97
N LYS A 120 -40.29 27.93 -8.83
CA LYS A 120 -40.71 29.31 -9.17
C LYS A 120 -42.05 29.33 -9.90
N VAL A 121 -42.26 28.44 -10.87
CA VAL A 121 -43.54 28.32 -11.61
C VAL A 121 -44.67 27.86 -10.67
N LEU A 122 -44.43 26.86 -9.83
CA LEU A 122 -45.39 26.39 -8.83
C LEU A 122 -45.64 27.43 -7.74
N SER A 123 -44.64 28.23 -7.34
CA SER A 123 -44.80 29.32 -6.37
C SER A 123 -45.66 30.47 -6.90
N ASN A 124 -45.75 30.65 -8.23
CA ASN A 124 -46.66 31.62 -8.84
C ASN A 124 -48.12 31.12 -8.88
N MET A 125 -48.33 29.80 -8.81
CA MET A 125 -49.67 29.17 -8.77
C MET A 125 -50.12 28.81 -7.34
N THR A 126 -49.18 28.70 -6.39
CA THR A 126 -49.42 28.23 -5.01
C THR A 126 -49.59 29.37 -4.00
N GLN A 127 -49.78 30.62 -4.42
CA GLN A 127 -50.23 31.66 -3.48
C GLN A 127 -51.66 31.43 -2.95
N GLN A 128 -52.36 30.38 -3.40
CA GLN A 128 -53.73 30.10 -2.95
C GLN A 128 -53.88 28.90 -2.01
N TYR A 129 -52.95 27.93 -1.92
CA TYR A 129 -53.16 26.79 -1.02
C TYR A 129 -51.88 26.23 -0.41
N GLY A 130 -51.76 26.42 0.91
CA GLY A 130 -51.56 25.32 1.85
C GLY A 130 -50.18 24.65 1.86
N ALA A 131 -49.49 24.83 2.98
CA ALA A 131 -48.34 24.05 3.39
C ALA A 131 -48.54 22.53 3.19
N VAL A 132 -47.50 21.87 2.66
CA VAL A 132 -46.99 20.52 2.99
C VAL A 132 -46.26 19.98 1.75
N GLN A 133 -44.93 19.92 1.80
CA GLN A 133 -44.10 18.90 1.14
C GLN A 133 -42.64 19.15 1.59
N LYS A 134 -42.30 18.71 2.80
CA LYS A 134 -40.91 18.54 3.25
C LYS A 134 -40.57 17.05 3.22
N SER A 135 -40.19 16.53 2.07
CA SER A 135 -39.44 15.27 1.96
C SER A 135 -38.81 15.18 0.57
N GLU A 136 -37.53 14.83 0.53
CA GLU A 136 -36.76 14.39 -0.66
C GLU A 136 -35.81 15.34 -1.42
N SER A 137 -35.53 16.58 -0.99
CA SER A 137 -34.46 17.38 -1.65
C SER A 137 -33.06 17.21 -1.06
N ARG A 138 -32.61 15.98 -0.75
CA ARG A 138 -31.20 15.72 -0.32
C ARG A 138 -30.50 14.66 -1.17
N ARG A 139 -30.40 14.84 -2.47
CA ARG A 139 -29.38 14.16 -3.29
C ARG A 139 -28.83 15.10 -4.36
N GLY A 140 -27.84 15.89 -3.96
CA GLY A 140 -27.00 16.73 -4.81
C GLY A 140 -25.64 16.88 -4.10
N ALA A 141 -24.58 16.53 -4.81
CA ALA A 141 -23.27 16.05 -4.41
C ALA A 141 -23.33 14.78 -3.56
N LYS A 142 -22.49 13.79 -3.85
CA LYS A 142 -22.24 12.65 -2.94
C LYS A 142 -21.46 13.19 -1.74
N LYS A 143 -22.08 14.10 -0.97
CA LYS A 143 -21.57 14.59 0.30
C LYS A 143 -21.31 13.33 1.10
N MET A 144 -20.04 13.13 1.45
CA MET A 144 -19.59 12.00 2.23
C MET A 144 -20.58 11.84 3.38
N THR A 145 -21.26 10.70 3.41
CA THR A 145 -22.35 10.48 4.35
C THR A 145 -21.80 10.63 5.76
N GLU A 146 -22.63 11.04 6.73
CA GLU A 146 -22.18 11.11 8.13
C GLU A 146 -21.61 9.77 8.63
N ARG A 147 -22.09 8.65 8.05
CA ARG A 147 -21.53 7.31 8.25
C ARG A 147 -20.11 7.17 7.72
N GLU A 148 -19.84 7.62 6.50
CA GLU A 148 -18.50 7.60 5.89
C GLU A 148 -17.53 8.53 6.61
N LYS A 149 -17.95 9.75 6.97
CA LYS A 149 -17.15 10.67 7.77
C LYS A 149 -16.79 10.07 9.13
N LYS A 150 -17.77 9.49 9.84
CA LYS A 150 -17.53 8.79 11.11
C LYS A 150 -16.53 7.65 10.93
N LYS A 151 -16.68 6.85 9.87
CA LYS A 151 -15.75 5.75 9.58
C LYS A 151 -14.33 6.26 9.30
N LYS A 152 -14.18 7.33 8.53
CA LYS A 152 -12.89 7.97 8.23
C LYS A 152 -12.21 8.49 9.50
N ILE A 153 -12.93 9.27 10.32
CA ILE A 153 -12.40 9.83 11.57
C ILE A 153 -11.98 8.72 12.55
N LEU A 154 -12.78 7.64 12.67
CA LEU A 154 -12.42 6.51 13.53
C LEU A 154 -11.20 5.74 13.00
N ALA A 155 -11.07 5.61 11.68
CA ALA A 155 -9.88 5.00 11.07
C ALA A 155 -8.62 5.83 11.31
N GLU A 156 -8.68 7.17 11.18
CA GLU A 156 -7.57 8.08 11.48
C GLU A 156 -7.16 8.03 12.96
N ARG A 157 -8.11 7.88 13.88
CA ARG A 157 -7.83 7.76 15.33
C ARG A 157 -7.27 6.40 15.71
N ARG A 158 -7.57 5.34 14.96
CA ARG A 158 -7.11 3.98 15.25
C ARG A 158 -5.66 3.84 14.80
N LYS A 159 -4.74 3.89 15.77
CA LYS A 159 -3.34 3.51 15.53
C LYS A 159 -3.27 2.00 15.29
N ALA A 160 -2.56 1.58 14.25
CA ALA A 160 -2.28 0.17 14.01
C ALA A 160 -1.43 -0.37 15.16
N LEU A 161 -1.81 -1.52 15.70
CA LEU A 161 -1.08 -2.17 16.79
C LEU A 161 -0.02 -3.09 16.16
N ASN A 162 1.26 -2.75 16.33
CA ASN A 162 2.36 -3.59 15.91
C ASN A 162 3.07 -4.13 17.17
N ILE A 163 2.83 -5.39 17.49
CA ILE A 163 3.28 -6.05 18.74
C ILE A 163 4.14 -7.30 18.50
N ASP A 164 4.23 -7.79 17.26
CA ASP A 164 4.81 -9.10 16.94
C ASP A 164 6.32 -9.19 17.18
N HIS A 165 6.98 -8.04 17.32
CA HIS A 165 8.43 -7.90 17.51
C HIS A 165 8.80 -7.33 18.88
N LEU A 166 7.83 -7.19 19.80
CA LEU A 166 8.05 -6.64 21.15
C LEU A 166 8.39 -7.75 22.16
N ASN A 167 9.26 -7.41 23.13
CA ASN A 167 9.58 -8.29 24.26
C ASN A 167 8.54 -8.13 25.39
N GLU A 168 8.60 -9.00 26.40
CA GLU A 168 7.60 -9.07 27.47
C GLU A 168 7.42 -7.73 28.23
N ASP A 169 8.52 -7.06 28.56
CA ASP A 169 8.46 -5.78 29.29
C ASP A 169 7.82 -4.67 28.45
N LYS A 170 8.17 -4.56 27.16
CA LYS A 170 7.52 -3.60 26.26
C LYS A 170 6.06 -3.94 26.00
N LEU A 171 5.68 -5.21 26.02
CA LEU A 171 4.28 -5.63 25.91
C LEU A 171 3.48 -5.19 27.14
N LYS A 172 4.04 -5.29 28.35
CA LYS A 172 3.41 -4.80 29.59
C LYS A 172 3.23 -3.28 29.58
N GLU A 173 4.23 -2.53 29.13
CA GLU A 173 4.12 -1.08 28.92
C GLU A 173 3.02 -0.74 27.91
N LYS A 174 3.00 -1.43 26.76
CA LYS A 174 2.00 -1.20 25.71
C LYS A 174 0.59 -1.52 26.17
N ALA A 175 0.40 -2.59 26.93
CA ALA A 175 -0.88 -2.93 27.55
C ALA A 175 -1.34 -1.83 28.52
N SER A 176 -0.42 -1.28 29.31
CA SER A 176 -0.71 -0.20 30.26
C SER A 176 -1.10 1.10 29.55
N GLU A 177 -0.40 1.46 28.47
CA GLU A 177 -0.74 2.62 27.62
C GLU A 177 -2.14 2.47 27.00
N LEU A 178 -2.44 1.29 26.45
CA LEU A 178 -3.76 1.01 25.86
C LEU A 178 -4.87 1.07 26.91
N TRP A 179 -4.60 0.58 28.13
CA TRP A 179 -5.54 0.64 29.24
C TRP A 179 -5.81 2.09 29.68
N GLN A 180 -4.77 2.91 29.85
CA GLN A 180 -4.94 4.33 30.15
C GLN A 180 -5.74 5.03 29.05
N ARG A 181 -5.45 4.75 27.78
CA ARG A 181 -6.17 5.32 26.65
C ARG A 181 -7.65 4.92 26.63
N LEU A 182 -7.97 3.68 27.03
CA LEU A 182 -9.34 3.22 27.17
C LEU A 182 -10.08 3.99 28.27
N MET A 183 -9.42 4.19 29.42
CA MET A 183 -9.99 4.93 30.55
C MET A 183 -10.29 6.38 30.19
N GLU A 184 -9.39 7.07 29.48
CA GLU A 184 -9.62 8.42 28.96
C GLU A 184 -10.86 8.48 28.06
N LEU A 185 -11.01 7.54 27.12
CA LEU A 185 -12.14 7.51 26.20
C LEU A 185 -13.49 7.25 26.91
N GLU A 186 -13.49 6.44 27.97
CA GLU A 186 -14.70 6.23 28.78
C GLU A 186 -15.04 7.45 29.63
N ALA A 187 -14.04 8.16 30.17
CA ALA A 187 -14.25 9.45 30.84
C ALA A 187 -14.87 10.49 29.90
N ASP A 188 -14.29 10.68 28.71
CA ASP A 188 -14.82 11.61 27.69
C ASP A 188 -16.28 11.29 27.33
N LYS A 189 -16.60 10.00 27.16
CA LYS A 189 -17.95 9.53 26.82
C LYS A 189 -18.93 9.80 27.97
N PHE A 190 -18.50 9.65 29.22
CA PHE A 190 -19.31 10.02 30.39
C PHE A 190 -19.63 11.52 30.38
N ASP A 191 -18.62 12.37 30.23
CA ASP A 191 -18.79 13.83 30.20
C ASP A 191 -19.70 14.28 29.05
N PHE A 192 -19.54 13.70 27.85
CA PHE A 192 -20.43 13.98 26.72
C PHE A 192 -21.87 13.51 26.99
N SER A 193 -22.05 12.41 27.71
CA SER A 193 -23.38 11.91 28.08
C SER A 193 -24.08 12.84 29.07
N GLU A 194 -23.37 13.31 30.10
CA GLU A 194 -23.88 14.28 31.07
C GLU A 194 -24.20 15.63 30.40
N LYS A 195 -23.29 16.12 29.55
CA LYS A 195 -23.52 17.33 28.76
C LYS A 195 -24.76 17.20 27.87
N LEU A 196 -24.96 16.05 27.21
CA LEU A 196 -26.12 15.80 26.38
C LEU A 196 -27.42 15.79 27.20
N LYS A 197 -27.42 15.18 28.40
CA LYS A 197 -28.57 15.22 29.32
C LYS A 197 -28.93 16.65 29.68
N ARG A 198 -27.93 17.48 30.03
CA ARG A 198 -28.16 18.90 30.35
C ARG A 198 -28.71 19.68 29.16
N GLN A 199 -28.12 19.51 27.98
CA GLN A 199 -28.60 20.16 26.75
C GLN A 199 -30.05 19.79 26.42
N LYS A 200 -30.45 18.52 26.60
CA LYS A 200 -31.85 18.10 26.42
C LYS A 200 -32.79 18.83 27.37
N TYR A 201 -32.41 18.99 28.63
CA TYR A 201 -33.20 19.75 29.60
C TYR A 201 -33.31 21.23 29.18
N ASP A 202 -32.20 21.87 28.83
CA ASP A 202 -32.18 23.27 28.43
C ASP A 202 -33.04 23.50 27.17
N ILE A 203 -32.99 22.59 26.19
CA ILE A 203 -33.86 22.62 25.00
C ILE A 203 -35.34 22.55 25.41
N ASN A 204 -35.72 21.65 26.32
CA ASN A 204 -37.12 21.55 26.77
C ASN A 204 -37.59 22.85 27.44
N GLN A 205 -36.75 23.46 28.29
CA GLN A 205 -37.06 24.73 28.94
C GLN A 205 -37.19 25.88 27.93
N LEU A 206 -36.30 25.93 26.92
CA LEU A 206 -36.36 26.94 25.86
C LEU A 206 -37.62 26.76 25.01
N LEU A 207 -38.01 25.53 24.68
CA LEU A 207 -39.24 25.25 23.95
C LEU A 207 -40.48 25.70 24.73
N ALA A 208 -40.52 25.47 26.05
CA ALA A 208 -41.60 25.97 26.91
C ALA A 208 -41.67 27.51 26.89
N ARG A 209 -40.54 28.20 27.08
CA ARG A 209 -40.47 29.67 27.02
C ARG A 209 -40.93 30.23 25.67
N VAL A 210 -40.52 29.60 24.56
CA VAL A 210 -40.95 30.00 23.21
C VAL A 210 -42.48 29.87 23.08
N LYS A 211 -43.06 28.77 23.56
CA LYS A 211 -44.51 28.55 23.56
C LYS A 211 -45.24 29.62 24.38
N ASP A 212 -44.74 29.94 25.57
CA ASP A 212 -45.33 30.96 26.43
C ASP A 212 -45.30 32.35 25.79
N HIS A 213 -44.17 32.73 25.18
CA HIS A 213 -44.05 33.99 24.45
C HIS A 213 -44.96 34.05 23.21
N GLN A 214 -45.16 32.94 22.51
CA GLN A 214 -46.11 32.87 21.39
C GLN A 214 -47.56 33.02 21.87
N ASN A 215 -47.93 32.35 22.96
CA ASN A 215 -49.26 32.47 23.57
C ASN A 215 -49.53 33.87 24.11
N ALA A 216 -48.53 34.53 24.70
CA ALA A 216 -48.63 35.91 25.16
C ALA A 216 -48.85 36.89 23.99
N LYS A 217 -48.17 36.68 22.85
CA LYS A 217 -48.36 37.50 21.64
C LYS A 217 -49.70 37.26 20.94
N GLY A 218 -50.31 36.08 21.10
CA GLY A 218 -51.65 35.77 20.60
C GLY A 218 -52.80 36.39 21.40
N ARG A 219 -52.56 36.73 22.67
CA ARG A 219 -53.57 37.39 23.56
C ARG A 219 -53.67 38.91 23.39
N GLY A 220 -52.82 39.53 22.57
CA GLY A 220 -52.76 40.99 22.39
C GLY A 220 -53.56 41.58 21.21
N LYS A 221 -54.22 40.75 20.39
CA LYS A 221 -55.08 41.25 19.29
C LYS A 221 -56.43 40.50 19.25
N GLY A 222 -57.26 40.77 20.24
CA GLY A 222 -58.64 40.30 20.27
C GLY A 222 -59.51 41.19 21.14
N LYS A 223 -60.22 42.13 20.49
CA LYS A 223 -61.40 42.86 21.00
C LYS A 223 -61.25 43.59 22.35
N MET A 224 -60.65 44.79 22.31
CA MET A 224 -61.21 45.92 23.06
C MET A 224 -62.25 46.58 22.15
N GLY A 225 -63.46 46.02 22.16
CA GLY A 225 -64.58 46.48 21.35
C GLY A 225 -65.89 46.22 22.07
N GLY A 226 -66.33 47.23 22.82
CA GLY A 226 -67.75 47.41 23.19
C GLY A 226 -68.21 46.78 24.50
N ARG A 227 -68.36 47.63 25.53
CA ARG A 227 -69.59 47.87 26.33
C ARG A 227 -69.21 48.30 27.75
N LEU A 228 -69.11 49.61 27.96
CA LEU A 228 -69.56 50.19 29.23
C LEU A 228 -70.99 50.66 29.02
N ARG A 229 -71.84 50.27 29.96
CA ARG A 229 -73.26 50.59 30.05
C ARG A 229 -73.43 51.78 30.98
#